data_AF-A0A1B9Q650-F1
#
_entry.id   AF-A0A1B9Q650-F1
#
_cell.length_a   1.000
_cell.length_b   1.000
_cell.length_c   1.000
_cell.angle_alpha   90.00
_cell.angle_beta   90.00
_cell.angle_gamma   90.00
#
_symmetry.space_group_name_H-M   'P 1'
#
loop_
_entity.id
_entity.type
_entity.pdbx_description
1 polymer ?
#
loop_
_entity_poly.entity_id
_entity_poly.type
_entity_poly.pdbx_seq_one_letter_code
_entity_poly.pdbx_strand_id
1 'polypeptide(L)' 'MDKELLAKKLYCKRVNSLVGDVQVDGNVLDEMWESKASPTDAAKAMQSSDTDFTGAPWLSRYLNRK' A
#
# COMPACT_ATOMS: atom_id res chain seq x y z
N MET A 1 -23.48 -17.93 0.76
CA MET A 1 -22.46 -16.88 1.03
C MET A 1 -21.17 -17.36 0.39
N ASP A 2 -20.72 -16.67 -0.65
CA ASP A 2 -19.48 -17.04 -1.35
C ASP A 2 -18.28 -16.85 -0.42
N LYS A 3 -17.47 -17.89 -0.30
CA LYS A 3 -16.31 -17.92 0.60
C LYS A 3 -15.26 -16.87 0.21
N GLU A 4 -15.06 -16.67 -1.09
CA GLU A 4 -14.15 -15.64 -1.61
C GLU A 4 -14.65 -14.23 -1.28
N LEU A 5 -15.96 -13.99 -1.42
CA LEU A 5 -16.55 -12.71 -1.09
C LEU A 5 -16.38 -12.38 0.40
N LEU A 6 -16.53 -13.38 1.26
CA LEU A 6 -16.24 -13.22 2.69
C LEU A 6 -14.75 -12.97 2.95
N ALA A 7 -13.86 -13.72 2.31
CA ALA A 7 -12.41 -13.54 2.45
C ALA A 7 -11.98 -12.12 2.03
N LYS A 8 -12.47 -11.63 0.88
CA LYS A 8 -12.20 -10.28 0.40
C LYS A 8 -12.72 -9.21 1.37
N LYS A 9 -13.94 -9.38 1.92
CA LYS A 9 -14.47 -8.46 2.94
C LYS A 9 -13.63 -8.41 4.21
N LEU A 10 -13.19 -9.56 4.72
CA LEU A 10 -12.34 -9.63 5.90
C LEU A 10 -10.96 -8.99 5.64
N TYR A 11 -10.43 -9.21 4.44
CA TYR A 11 -9.21 -8.58 3.97
C TYR A 11 -9.33 -7.05 3.98
N CYS A 12 -10.32 -6.49 3.29
CA CYS A 12 -10.57 -5.04 3.26
C CYS A 12 -10.73 -4.46 4.67
N LYS A 13 -11.49 -5.14 5.54
CA LYS A 13 -11.66 -4.71 6.94
C LYS A 13 -10.35 -4.68 7.71
N ARG A 14 -9.46 -5.65 7.47
CA ARG A 14 -8.14 -5.70 8.13
C ARG A 14 -7.22 -4.60 7.61
N VAL A 15 -7.19 -4.36 6.29
CA VAL A 15 -6.41 -3.29 5.68
C VAL A 15 -6.88 -1.92 6.20
N ASN A 16 -8.19 -1.64 6.18
CA ASN A 16 -8.74 -0.39 6.72
C ASN A 16 -8.37 -0.19 8.20
N SER A 17 -8.43 -1.26 9.01
CA SER A 17 -8.02 -1.19 10.42
C SER A 17 -6.52 -0.92 10.61
N LEU A 18 -5.67 -1.27 9.65
CA LEU A 18 -4.22 -1.03 9.69
C LEU A 18 -3.84 0.35 9.16
N VAL A 19 -4.54 0.79 8.11
CA VAL A 19 -4.33 2.09 7.46
C VAL A 19 -4.81 3.24 8.36
N GLY A 20 -5.89 3.03 9.13
CA GLY A 20 -6.43 4.03 10.04
C GLY A 20 -7.42 4.98 9.36
N ASP A 21 -7.29 6.28 9.62
CA ASP A 21 -8.17 7.33 9.06
C ASP A 21 -7.74 7.81 7.67
N VAL A 22 -6.70 7.21 7.10
CA VAL A 22 -6.23 7.53 5.74
C VAL A 22 -7.17 6.90 4.71
N GLN A 23 -7.54 7.66 3.68
CA GLN A 23 -8.36 7.13 2.60
C GLN A 23 -7.64 5.99 1.89
N VAL A 24 -8.27 4.81 1.90
CA VAL A 24 -7.80 3.65 1.16
C VAL A 24 -8.22 3.77 -0.30
N ASP A 25 -7.24 3.79 -1.20
CA ASP A 25 -7.47 3.70 -2.63
C ASP A 25 -8.01 2.30 -2.98
N GLY A 26 -9.24 2.25 -3.48
CA GLY A 26 -9.91 1.01 -3.88
C GLY A 26 -9.17 0.27 -5.00
N ASN A 27 -8.53 0.98 -5.93
CA ASN A 27 -7.79 0.37 -7.02
C ASN A 27 -6.54 -0.35 -6.51
N VAL A 28 -5.79 0.29 -5.61
CA VAL A 28 -4.62 -0.31 -4.96
C VAL A 28 -5.03 -1.49 -4.09
N LEU A 29 -6.16 -1.38 -3.36
CA LEU A 29 -6.66 -2.49 -2.54
C LEU A 29 -7.03 -3.72 -3.36
N ASP A 30 -7.65 -3.51 -4.53
CA ASP A 30 -8.01 -4.58 -5.45
C ASP A 30 -6.77 -5.23 -6.09
N GLU A 31 -5.79 -4.43 -6.51
CA GLU A 31 -4.50 -4.95 -7.02
C GLU A 31 -3.75 -5.77 -5.96
N MET A 32 -3.73 -5.30 -4.71
CA MET A 32 -3.10 -6.02 -3.60
C MET A 32 -3.84 -7.32 -3.25
N TRP A 33 -5.17 -7.33 -3.40
CA TRP A 33 -5.97 -8.54 -3.26
C TRP A 33 -5.68 -9.56 -4.37
N GLU A 34 -5.63 -9.11 -5.63
CA GLU A 34 -5.36 -9.96 -6.80
C GLU A 34 -3.94 -10.57 -6.76
N SER A 35 -2.97 -9.79 -6.31
CA SER A 35 -1.58 -10.26 -6.08
C SER A 35 -1.43 -11.15 -4.85
N LYS A 36 -2.50 -11.41 -4.10
CA LYS A 36 -2.52 -12.18 -2.84
C LYS A 36 -1.56 -11.62 -1.78
N ALA A 37 -1.34 -10.31 -1.79
CA ALA A 37 -0.51 -9.64 -0.81
C ALA A 37 -1.15 -9.70 0.58
N SER A 38 -0.33 -9.68 1.63
CA SER A 38 -0.85 -9.68 3.00
C SER A 38 -1.56 -8.36 3.33
N PRO A 39 -2.55 -8.34 4.25
CA PRO A 39 -3.20 -7.09 4.66
C PRO A 39 -2.23 -6.04 5.21
N THR A 40 -1.12 -6.50 5.80
CA THR A 40 -0.07 -5.63 6.33
C THR A 40 0.73 -4.97 5.22
N ASP A 41 1.06 -5.71 4.17
CA ASP A 41 1.81 -5.17 3.03
C ASP A 41 0.94 -4.21 2.21
N ALA A 42 -0.35 -4.51 2.05
CA ALA A 42 -1.33 -3.61 1.46
C ALA A 42 -1.45 -2.30 2.24
N ALA A 43 -1.55 -2.39 3.57
CA ALA A 43 -1.62 -1.20 4.41
C ALA A 43 -0.35 -0.34 4.32
N LYS A 44 0.84 -0.97 4.27
CA LYS A 44 2.11 -0.25 4.06
C LYS A 44 2.16 0.43 2.71
N ALA A 45 1.75 -0.24 1.64
CA ALA A 45 1.71 0.34 0.29
C ALA A 45 0.81 1.58 0.23
N MET A 46 -0.31 1.56 0.95
CA MET A 46 -1.23 2.70 1.06
C MET A 46 -0.70 3.85 1.91
N GLN A 47 0.09 3.55 2.94
CA GLN A 47 0.74 4.56 3.79
C GLN A 47 2.00 5.16 3.15
N SER A 48 2.63 4.44 2.22
CA SER A 48 3.86 4.88 1.55
C SER A 48 3.66 5.97 0.49
N SER A 49 2.49 6.61 0.42
CA SER A 49 2.27 7.78 -0.42
C SER A 49 3.05 9.01 0.05
N ASP A 50 3.52 9.03 1.30
CA ASP A 50 4.43 10.06 1.79
C ASP A 50 5.87 9.55 1.79
N THR A 51 6.64 10.13 0.86
CA THR A 51 8.01 10.56 1.07
C THR A 51 8.93 9.52 1.70
N ASP A 52 9.56 8.69 0.87
CA ASP A 52 10.96 8.28 1.04
C ASP A 52 11.38 7.37 -0.12
N PHE A 53 11.36 7.92 -1.35
CA PHE A 53 12.38 7.47 -2.28
C PHE A 53 13.72 7.93 -1.69
N THR A 54 14.32 7.09 -0.83
CA THR A 54 15.72 7.22 -0.45
C THR A 54 16.56 6.80 -1.66
N GLY A 55 16.53 7.61 -2.71
CA GLY A 55 17.49 7.50 -3.80
C GLY A 55 18.88 7.48 -3.20
N ALA A 56 19.77 6.67 -3.75
CA ALA A 56 21.12 6.56 -3.23
C ALA A 56 21.73 7.97 -3.10
N PRO A 57 22.42 8.32 -1.98
CA PRO A 57 22.87 9.70 -1.71
C PRO A 57 23.73 10.33 -2.82
N TRP A 58 24.34 9.51 -3.68
CA TRP A 58 25.11 9.96 -4.83
C TRP A 58 24.24 10.61 -5.92
N LEU A 59 22.96 10.23 -6.05
CA LEU A 59 22.05 10.73 -7.08
C LEU A 59 21.71 12.20 -6.85
N SER A 60 21.39 12.58 -5.60
CA SER A 60 21.16 13.97 -5.22
C SER A 60 22.39 14.84 -5.45
N ARG A 61 23.60 14.30 -5.24
CA ARG A 61 24.87 14.98 -5.53
C ARG A 61 25.16 15.10 -7.02
N TYR A 62 24.71 14.14 -7.82
CA TYR A 62 24.92 14.13 -9.27
C TYR A 62 24.04 15.14 -9.99
N LEU A 63 22.76 15.22 -9.62
CA LEU A 63 21.78 16.14 -10.24
C LEU A 63 22.03 17.62 -9.89
N ASN A 64 22.66 17.91 -8.76
CA ASN A 64 22.91 19.28 -8.28
C ASN A 64 24.31 19.83 -8.62
N ARG A 65 25.04 19.21 -9.55
CA ARG A 65 26.32 19.78 -9.99
C ARG A 65 26.05 21.01 -10.87
N LYS A 66 26.40 22.19 -10.37
CA LYS A 66 26.61 23.40 -11.16
C LYS A 66 28.05 23.45 -11.65
#